data_AF-A0AAT9FPZ8-F1
#
_entry.id   AF-A0AAT9FPZ8-F1
#
_cell.length_a   1.000
_cell.length_b   1.000
_cell.length_c   1.000
_cell.angle_alpha   90.00
_cell.angle_beta   90.00
_cell.angle_gamma   90.00
#
_symmetry.space_group_name_H-M   'P 1'
#
loop_
_entity.id
_entity.type
_entity.pdbx_description
1 polymer ?
#
loop_
_entity_poly.entity_id
_entity_poly.type
_entity_poly.pdbx_seq_one_letter_code
_entity_poly.pdbx_strand_id
1 'polypeptide(L)'
;MNIRTTALVALSSGLLANVISAQSLQDKLDARRDAFLEKAPESIVESQKKALRELENTGIYQRVLKVGDKAPDFTLGNPDGKKVQLSNLLKNGPVVLTWYRGGWCPYCNIALADLSEKNDAFKKLGATLVALTPELPDATAGSVKEQGLKFEVLSDLNHAVADKYGLVFTLNEDTRQRYQEKFKLEERSGKEAAKKLPLPATYVIDTDGTITYAFVDADYRRRAEPARIMDALKALKDGPTAKHLLLQFWENTWNPPYDIDLIDKNMSEDFILTSAGKDIKGRDAFKAWVKSSLEKSNGLRIENLDSFENKDGSRVVSRWIARANTGAVPDSEKASHQPFEFTGIALWAFKDGKLTHNWVERSAAKPSE
;
A
#
# COMPACT_ATOMS: atom_id res chain seq x y z
N MET A 1 -54.50 -16.75 43.71
CA MET A 1 -54.61 -16.88 42.24
C MET A 1 -53.22 -17.06 41.67
N ASN A 2 -52.92 -18.26 41.18
CA ASN A 2 -51.73 -18.58 40.39
C ASN A 2 -51.70 -17.75 39.10
N ILE A 3 -50.51 -17.46 38.57
CA ILE A 3 -50.02 -17.94 37.25
C ILE A 3 -48.53 -17.60 37.13
N ARG A 4 -47.82 -18.58 36.57
CA ARG A 4 -46.38 -18.67 36.30
C ARG A 4 -45.90 -17.56 35.36
N THR A 5 -44.70 -17.03 35.59
CA THR A 5 -43.91 -16.37 34.55
C THR A 5 -42.81 -17.32 34.10
N THR A 6 -43.02 -17.96 32.95
CA THR A 6 -42.06 -18.80 32.25
C THR A 6 -41.82 -18.20 30.87
N ALA A 7 -40.53 -18.10 30.50
CA ALA A 7 -39.97 -17.97 29.16
C ALA A 7 -40.15 -16.66 28.34
N LEU A 8 -39.02 -15.94 28.22
CA LEU A 8 -38.52 -15.38 26.95
C LEU A 8 -36.99 -15.48 27.00
N VAL A 9 -36.42 -16.66 26.78
CA VAL A 9 -35.79 -17.10 25.51
C VAL A 9 -34.89 -16.03 24.88
N ALA A 10 -33.58 -16.18 25.17
CA ALA A 10 -32.45 -16.14 24.24
C ALA A 10 -32.65 -15.43 22.89
N LEU A 11 -32.29 -14.14 22.83
CA LEU A 11 -31.93 -13.43 21.60
C LEU A 11 -30.87 -12.38 21.93
N SER A 12 -29.64 -12.78 22.25
CA SER A 12 -28.52 -11.83 22.36
C SER A 12 -27.17 -12.32 21.85
N SER A 13 -27.11 -13.49 21.20
CA SER A 13 -25.87 -14.03 20.63
C SER A 13 -25.81 -13.99 19.09
N GLY A 14 -26.89 -13.59 18.40
CA GLY A 14 -26.95 -13.60 16.93
C GLY A 14 -26.73 -12.26 16.22
N LEU A 15 -26.88 -11.12 16.92
CA LEU A 15 -26.80 -9.79 16.28
C LEU A 15 -25.46 -9.07 16.45
N LEU A 16 -24.60 -9.52 17.38
CA LEU A 16 -23.24 -8.97 17.55
C LEU A 16 -22.19 -9.64 16.65
N ALA A 17 -22.55 -10.73 15.96
CA ALA A 17 -21.62 -11.46 15.09
C ALA A 17 -21.41 -10.81 13.71
N ASN A 18 -22.20 -9.80 13.33
CA ASN A 18 -22.16 -9.17 12.00
C ASN A 18 -21.63 -7.72 11.99
N VAL A 19 -20.92 -7.29 13.04
CA VAL A 19 -20.19 -5.99 13.05
C VAL A 19 -18.70 -6.19 13.34
N ILE A 20 -18.16 -7.39 13.11
CA ILE A 20 -16.72 -7.54 12.95
C ILE A 20 -16.43 -7.13 11.50
N SER A 21 -15.94 -5.92 11.28
CA SER A 21 -15.23 -5.63 10.03
C SER A 21 -14.18 -6.72 9.89
N ALA A 22 -14.21 -7.51 8.81
CA ALA A 22 -13.14 -8.45 8.53
C ALA A 22 -11.81 -7.70 8.66
N GLN A 23 -10.90 -8.21 9.51
CA GLN A 23 -9.61 -7.61 9.81
C GLN A 23 -8.88 -7.24 8.50
N SER A 24 -8.36 -6.01 8.40
CA SER A 24 -7.64 -5.55 7.20
C SER A 24 -6.37 -6.35 6.96
N LEU A 25 -5.80 -6.27 5.76
CA LEU A 25 -4.51 -6.93 5.49
C LEU A 25 -3.42 -6.32 6.39
N GLN A 26 -3.39 -5.00 6.53
CA GLN A 26 -2.40 -4.31 7.35
C GLN A 26 -2.52 -4.70 8.82
N ASP A 27 -3.73 -4.85 9.37
CA ASP A 27 -3.92 -5.34 10.75
C ASP A 27 -3.30 -6.73 10.96
N LYS A 28 -3.42 -7.64 9.96
CA LYS A 28 -2.78 -8.97 10.02
C LYS A 28 -1.26 -8.89 9.97
N LEU A 29 -0.73 -7.97 9.15
CA LEU A 29 0.71 -7.74 9.02
C LEU A 29 1.30 -7.09 10.28
N ASP A 30 0.56 -6.16 10.88
CA ASP A 30 0.94 -5.49 12.12
C ASP A 30 0.91 -6.46 13.30
N ALA A 31 -0.12 -7.31 13.41
CA ALA A 31 -0.13 -8.39 14.40
C ALA A 31 1.10 -9.33 14.26
N ARG A 32 1.53 -9.63 13.02
CA ARG A 32 2.74 -10.42 12.76
C ARG A 32 4.01 -9.69 13.17
N ARG A 33 4.08 -8.37 12.91
CA ARG A 33 5.18 -7.50 13.31
C ARG A 33 5.29 -7.46 14.83
N ASP A 34 4.19 -7.21 15.53
CA ASP A 34 4.17 -7.04 16.98
C ASP A 34 4.56 -8.34 17.69
N ALA A 35 4.03 -9.49 17.23
CA ALA A 35 4.44 -10.80 17.72
C ALA A 35 5.92 -11.13 17.46
N PHE A 36 6.53 -10.53 16.44
CA PHE A 36 7.99 -10.62 16.22
C PHE A 36 8.75 -9.70 17.19
N LEU A 37 8.32 -8.43 17.32
CA LEU A 37 8.97 -7.43 18.15
C LEU A 37 9.01 -7.84 19.63
N GLU A 38 7.95 -8.49 20.13
CA GLU A 38 7.88 -9.00 21.51
C GLU A 38 9.04 -9.96 21.86
N LYS A 39 9.59 -10.67 20.86
CA LYS A 39 10.56 -11.76 21.04
C LYS A 39 11.91 -11.48 20.39
N ALA A 40 12.01 -10.43 19.59
CA ALA A 40 13.20 -10.15 18.80
C ALA A 40 14.27 -9.49 19.68
N PRO A 41 15.55 -9.90 19.55
CA PRO A 41 16.64 -9.16 20.17
C PRO A 41 16.69 -7.72 19.64
N GLU A 42 16.96 -6.75 20.52
CA GLU A 42 17.04 -5.32 20.16
C GLU A 42 17.99 -5.07 18.98
N SER A 43 19.13 -5.77 18.94
CA SER A 43 20.10 -5.69 17.85
C SER A 43 19.52 -6.07 16.49
N ILE A 44 18.60 -7.03 16.44
CA ILE A 44 17.91 -7.44 15.22
C ILE A 44 16.91 -6.37 14.79
N VAL A 45 16.16 -5.81 15.75
CA VAL A 45 15.20 -4.73 15.51
C VAL A 45 15.91 -3.48 14.97
N GLU A 46 17.00 -3.06 15.59
CA GLU A 46 17.77 -1.91 15.13
C GLU A 46 18.44 -2.15 13.78
N SER A 47 18.94 -3.36 13.54
CA SER A 47 19.46 -3.75 12.21
C SER A 47 18.37 -3.66 11.13
N GLN A 48 17.13 -4.07 11.42
CA GLN A 48 16.02 -3.94 10.47
C GLN A 48 15.65 -2.47 10.23
N LYS A 49 15.53 -1.66 11.29
CA LYS A 49 15.26 -0.22 11.16
C LYS A 49 16.36 0.48 10.34
N LYS A 50 17.63 0.15 10.60
CA LYS A 50 18.77 0.66 9.83
C LYS A 50 18.66 0.27 8.36
N ALA A 51 18.40 -1.00 8.05
CA ALA A 51 18.26 -1.46 6.66
C ALA A 51 17.14 -0.75 5.90
N LEU A 52 15.99 -0.48 6.56
CA LEU A 52 14.90 0.28 5.96
C LEU A 52 15.31 1.74 5.68
N ARG A 53 15.94 2.42 6.64
CA ARG A 53 16.44 3.79 6.46
C ARG A 53 17.48 3.88 5.33
N GLU A 54 18.41 2.92 5.28
CA GLU A 54 19.41 2.85 4.21
C GLU A 54 18.75 2.68 2.85
N LEU A 55 17.74 1.80 2.75
CA LEU A 55 16.99 1.57 1.53
C LEU A 55 16.26 2.82 1.05
N GLU A 56 15.57 3.53 1.94
CA GLU A 56 14.91 4.80 1.62
C GLU A 56 15.91 5.85 1.11
N ASN A 57 17.08 5.93 1.75
CA ASN A 57 18.16 6.85 1.37
C ASN A 57 18.82 6.52 0.02
N THR A 58 18.61 5.32 -0.55
CA THR A 58 19.09 5.01 -1.91
C THR A 58 18.36 5.79 -3.01
N GLY A 59 17.28 6.47 -2.66
CA GLY A 59 16.41 7.11 -3.64
C GLY A 59 15.59 6.09 -4.44
N ILE A 60 15.21 4.97 -3.83
CA ILE A 60 14.46 3.92 -4.54
C ILE A 60 13.11 4.41 -5.04
N TYR A 61 12.42 5.24 -4.26
CA TYR A 61 11.10 5.78 -4.62
C TYR A 61 11.11 6.72 -5.84
N GLN A 62 12.26 7.28 -6.21
CA GLN A 62 12.42 8.13 -7.40
C GLN A 62 12.47 7.30 -8.69
N ARG A 63 12.68 5.98 -8.59
CA ARG A 63 12.88 5.08 -9.73
C ARG A 63 11.68 4.17 -10.01
N VAL A 64 10.76 4.03 -9.05
CA VAL A 64 9.59 3.16 -9.17
C VAL A 64 8.51 3.80 -10.03
N LEU A 65 7.75 2.97 -10.74
CA LEU A 65 6.64 3.45 -11.55
C LEU A 65 5.49 3.96 -10.67
N LYS A 66 4.76 4.94 -11.21
CA LYS A 66 3.68 5.64 -10.54
C LYS A 66 2.38 5.53 -11.34
N VAL A 67 1.29 6.02 -10.75
CA VAL A 67 0.01 6.15 -11.45
C VAL A 67 0.18 7.05 -12.68
N GLY A 68 -0.28 6.59 -13.84
CA GLY A 68 -0.14 7.28 -15.12
C GLY A 68 1.00 6.75 -16.00
N ASP A 69 1.99 6.05 -15.43
CA ASP A 69 3.06 5.44 -16.20
C ASP A 69 2.56 4.26 -17.04
N LYS A 70 3.26 3.96 -18.13
CA LYS A 70 3.05 2.74 -18.91
C LYS A 70 3.80 1.58 -18.29
N ALA A 71 3.09 0.49 -18.01
CA ALA A 71 3.66 -0.75 -17.50
C ALA A 71 4.56 -1.42 -18.56
N PRO A 72 5.86 -1.66 -18.27
CA PRO A 72 6.75 -2.40 -19.16
C PRO A 72 6.25 -3.83 -19.43
N ASP A 73 6.13 -4.20 -20.71
CA ASP A 73 5.76 -5.57 -21.08
C ASP A 73 6.85 -6.58 -20.67
N PHE A 74 6.43 -7.81 -20.41
CA PHE A 74 7.31 -8.92 -20.05
C PHE A 74 6.75 -10.25 -20.53
N THR A 75 7.62 -11.25 -20.65
CA THR A 75 7.22 -12.65 -20.84
C THR A 75 7.99 -13.51 -19.85
N LEU A 76 7.28 -14.07 -18.87
CA LEU A 76 7.86 -14.89 -17.81
C LEU A 76 7.26 -16.29 -17.82
N GLY A 77 7.95 -17.26 -17.22
CA GLY A 77 7.44 -18.60 -17.02
C GLY A 77 6.71 -18.72 -15.69
N ASN A 78 5.59 -19.44 -15.68
CA ASN A 78 5.05 -20.00 -14.45
C ASN A 78 5.79 -21.32 -14.09
N PRO A 79 5.53 -21.93 -12.92
CA PRO A 79 6.21 -23.15 -12.51
C PRO A 79 5.99 -24.36 -13.43
N ASP A 80 4.89 -24.40 -14.18
CA ASP A 80 4.59 -25.45 -15.15
C ASP A 80 5.31 -25.23 -16.50
N GLY A 81 6.14 -24.20 -16.61
CA GLY A 81 6.87 -23.84 -17.83
C GLY A 81 6.05 -23.06 -18.86
N LYS A 82 4.77 -22.78 -18.59
CA LYS A 82 3.92 -21.97 -19.46
C LYS A 82 4.40 -20.53 -19.44
N LYS A 83 4.58 -19.96 -20.63
CA LYS A 83 4.93 -18.54 -20.79
C LYS A 83 3.67 -17.67 -20.66
N VAL A 84 3.78 -16.63 -19.86
CA VAL A 84 2.74 -15.61 -19.64
C VAL A 84 3.32 -14.25 -20.00
N GLN A 85 2.58 -13.51 -20.83
CA GLN A 85 2.96 -12.17 -21.30
C GLN A 85 1.93 -11.14 -20.86
N LEU A 86 2.39 -10.02 -20.30
CA LEU A 86 1.50 -8.97 -19.77
C LEU A 86 0.55 -8.43 -20.85
N SER A 87 1.07 -8.08 -22.03
CA SER A 87 0.24 -7.58 -23.14
C SER A 87 -0.83 -8.56 -23.63
N ASN A 88 -0.65 -9.87 -23.43
CA ASN A 88 -1.69 -10.86 -23.72
C ASN A 88 -2.76 -10.93 -22.63
N LEU A 89 -2.38 -10.72 -21.36
CA LEU A 89 -3.34 -10.63 -20.26
C LEU A 89 -4.23 -9.38 -20.40
N LEU A 90 -3.63 -8.25 -20.75
CA LEU A 90 -4.32 -6.97 -20.90
C LEU A 90 -5.39 -6.98 -22.01
N LYS A 91 -5.31 -7.88 -22.99
CA LYS A 91 -6.37 -8.10 -23.99
C LYS A 91 -7.68 -8.62 -23.38
N ASN A 92 -7.61 -9.26 -22.20
CA ASN A 92 -8.76 -9.87 -21.53
C ASN A 92 -9.34 -9.00 -20.42
N GLY A 93 -8.66 -7.91 -20.04
CA GLY A 93 -9.07 -7.02 -18.97
C GLY A 93 -7.89 -6.48 -18.16
N PRO A 94 -8.14 -5.67 -17.13
CA PRO A 94 -7.11 -5.12 -16.26
C PRO A 94 -6.27 -6.22 -15.56
N VAL A 95 -5.04 -5.90 -15.21
CA VAL A 95 -4.15 -6.80 -14.47
C VAL A 95 -3.81 -6.20 -13.10
N VAL A 96 -4.03 -6.99 -12.04
CA VAL A 96 -3.45 -6.74 -10.73
C VAL A 96 -2.10 -7.44 -10.69
N LEU A 97 -1.01 -6.68 -10.72
CA LEU A 97 0.36 -7.20 -10.77
C LEU A 97 1.05 -6.96 -9.43
N THR A 98 1.48 -8.01 -8.74
CA THR A 98 2.09 -7.89 -7.41
C THR A 98 3.47 -8.55 -7.36
N TRP A 99 4.44 -7.93 -6.68
CA TRP A 99 5.74 -8.53 -6.41
C TRP A 99 5.83 -8.97 -4.97
N TYR A 100 6.44 -10.13 -4.76
CA TYR A 100 6.80 -10.63 -3.44
C TYR A 100 8.22 -11.19 -3.42
N ARG A 101 8.78 -11.32 -2.22
CA ARG A 101 10.21 -11.62 -2.01
C ARG A 101 10.54 -13.12 -2.16
N GLY A 102 9.53 -13.97 -1.99
CA GLY A 102 9.61 -15.42 -2.01
C GLY A 102 8.76 -16.07 -0.91
N GLY A 103 8.44 -17.36 -1.07
CA GLY A 103 7.54 -18.10 -0.16
C GLY A 103 8.12 -18.33 1.24
N TRP A 104 9.41 -18.09 1.42
CA TRP A 104 10.09 -18.05 2.72
C TRP A 104 9.71 -16.83 3.57
N CYS A 105 9.11 -15.79 2.97
CA CYS A 105 8.82 -14.53 3.65
C CYS A 105 7.43 -14.57 4.30
N PRO A 106 7.31 -14.52 5.64
CA PRO A 106 6.02 -14.67 6.33
C PRO A 106 5.02 -13.56 5.99
N TYR A 107 5.48 -12.32 5.80
CA TYR A 107 4.62 -11.21 5.39
C TYR A 107 4.12 -11.37 3.95
N CYS A 108 4.90 -12.01 3.07
CA CYS A 108 4.45 -12.30 1.71
C CYS A 108 3.34 -13.36 1.74
N ASN A 109 3.47 -14.39 2.56
CA ASN A 109 2.46 -15.45 2.65
C ASN A 109 1.12 -14.92 3.18
N ILE A 110 1.14 -14.03 4.19
CA ILE A 110 -0.08 -13.35 4.68
C ILE A 110 -0.74 -12.54 3.55
N ALA A 111 0.05 -11.75 2.81
CA ALA A 111 -0.47 -10.93 1.72
C ALA A 111 -1.03 -11.75 0.54
N LEU A 112 -0.32 -12.81 0.14
CA LEU A 112 -0.74 -13.70 -0.94
C LEU A 112 -2.00 -14.48 -0.56
N ALA A 113 -2.13 -14.90 0.70
CA ALA A 113 -3.36 -15.54 1.19
C ALA A 113 -4.55 -14.58 1.11
N ASP A 114 -4.40 -13.34 1.57
CA ASP A 114 -5.46 -12.32 1.52
C ASP A 114 -5.87 -12.00 0.07
N LEU A 115 -4.89 -11.85 -0.84
CA LEU A 115 -5.15 -11.68 -2.27
C LEU A 115 -5.83 -12.91 -2.90
N SER A 116 -5.47 -14.13 -2.47
CA SER A 116 -6.10 -15.38 -2.91
C SER A 116 -7.58 -15.42 -2.52
N GLU A 117 -7.91 -15.01 -1.29
CA GLU A 117 -9.30 -14.91 -0.82
C GLU A 117 -10.13 -13.89 -1.63
N LYS A 118 -9.50 -12.83 -2.14
CA LYS A 118 -10.17 -11.80 -2.95
C LYS A 118 -10.10 -12.05 -4.46
N ASN A 119 -9.40 -13.09 -4.92
CA ASN A 119 -9.16 -13.35 -6.34
C ASN A 119 -10.46 -13.45 -7.16
N ASP A 120 -11.49 -14.13 -6.65
CA ASP A 120 -12.77 -14.23 -7.35
C ASP A 120 -13.50 -12.88 -7.44
N ALA A 121 -13.27 -11.98 -6.49
CA ALA A 121 -13.80 -10.62 -6.53
C ALA A 121 -13.08 -9.77 -7.60
N PHE A 122 -11.75 -9.91 -7.72
CA PHE A 122 -11.00 -9.30 -8.82
C PHE A 122 -11.47 -9.79 -10.19
N LYS A 123 -11.68 -11.10 -10.34
CA LYS A 123 -12.22 -11.69 -11.59
C LYS A 123 -13.61 -11.17 -11.94
N LYS A 124 -14.49 -10.97 -10.95
CA LYS A 124 -15.82 -10.35 -11.16
C LYS A 124 -15.75 -8.91 -11.65
N LEU A 125 -14.66 -8.20 -11.35
CA LEU A 125 -14.36 -6.88 -11.89
C LEU A 125 -13.59 -6.94 -13.22
N GLY A 126 -13.44 -8.13 -13.82
CA GLY A 126 -12.76 -8.33 -15.09
C GLY A 126 -11.23 -8.38 -14.98
N ALA A 127 -10.67 -8.40 -13.77
CA ALA A 127 -9.23 -8.34 -13.57
C ALA A 127 -8.58 -9.71 -13.42
N THR A 128 -7.34 -9.83 -13.91
CA THR A 128 -6.47 -10.98 -13.66
C THR A 128 -5.42 -10.63 -12.61
N LEU A 129 -5.32 -11.42 -11.54
CA LEU A 129 -4.25 -11.31 -10.54
C LEU A 129 -3.04 -12.14 -10.96
N VAL A 130 -1.85 -11.53 -10.92
CA VAL A 130 -0.56 -12.19 -11.19
C VAL A 130 0.46 -11.77 -10.14
N ALA A 131 1.18 -12.73 -9.57
CA ALA A 131 2.29 -12.48 -8.65
C ALA A 131 3.65 -12.82 -9.27
N LEU A 132 4.66 -11.99 -9.03
CA LEU A 132 6.03 -12.18 -9.49
C LEU A 132 6.97 -12.37 -8.29
N THR A 133 7.92 -13.29 -8.44
CA THR A 133 8.95 -13.60 -7.44
C THR A 133 10.30 -13.82 -8.10
N PRO A 134 11.42 -13.49 -7.44
CA PRO A 134 12.75 -13.84 -7.94
C PRO A 134 13.09 -15.33 -7.74
N GLU A 135 12.21 -16.10 -7.09
CA GLU A 135 12.44 -17.53 -6.87
C GLU A 135 12.48 -18.31 -8.20
N LEU A 136 13.35 -19.32 -8.22
CA LEU A 136 13.45 -20.32 -9.29
C LEU A 136 12.14 -21.11 -9.40
N PRO A 137 11.80 -21.66 -10.59
CA PRO A 137 10.52 -22.33 -10.83
C PRO A 137 10.17 -23.41 -9.80
N ASP A 138 11.14 -24.22 -9.37
CA ASP A 138 10.90 -25.28 -8.37
C ASP A 138 10.52 -24.71 -6.99
N ALA A 139 11.19 -23.63 -6.55
CA ALA A 139 10.87 -22.96 -5.29
C ALA A 139 9.52 -22.22 -5.37
N THR A 140 9.20 -21.64 -6.54
CA THR A 140 7.90 -21.05 -6.83
C THR A 140 6.80 -22.12 -6.81
N ALA A 141 7.00 -23.29 -7.42
CA ALA A 141 6.06 -24.41 -7.41
C ALA A 141 5.74 -24.86 -5.97
N GLY A 142 6.79 -25.03 -5.15
CA GLY A 142 6.64 -25.37 -3.73
C GLY A 142 5.79 -24.35 -2.98
N SER A 143 6.07 -23.05 -3.19
CA SER A 143 5.33 -21.96 -2.55
C SER A 143 3.87 -21.90 -2.99
N VAL A 144 3.58 -22.07 -4.29
CA VAL A 144 2.21 -22.12 -4.83
C VAL A 144 1.41 -23.26 -4.19
N LYS A 145 2.01 -24.45 -4.10
CA LYS A 145 1.38 -25.62 -3.51
C LYS A 145 1.16 -25.47 -2.01
N GLU A 146 2.17 -25.01 -1.27
CA GLU A 146 2.10 -24.85 0.19
C GLU A 146 1.03 -23.82 0.60
N GLN A 147 0.93 -22.72 -0.14
CA GLN A 147 -0.01 -21.63 0.14
C GLN A 147 -1.37 -21.81 -0.56
N GLY A 148 -1.54 -22.86 -1.38
CA GLY A 148 -2.78 -23.11 -2.11
C GLY A 148 -3.22 -21.96 -3.02
N LEU A 149 -2.26 -21.29 -3.67
CA LEU A 149 -2.53 -20.10 -4.48
C LEU A 149 -3.33 -20.47 -5.74
N LYS A 150 -4.38 -19.69 -6.02
CA LYS A 150 -5.33 -19.93 -7.12
C LYS A 150 -5.23 -18.92 -8.26
N PHE A 151 -4.06 -18.30 -8.42
CA PHE A 151 -3.75 -17.30 -9.44
C PHE A 151 -2.34 -17.53 -9.99
N GLU A 152 -2.02 -16.92 -11.12
CA GLU A 152 -0.74 -17.12 -11.80
C GLU A 152 0.40 -16.54 -10.95
N VAL A 153 1.45 -17.35 -10.73
CA VAL A 153 2.68 -16.93 -10.06
C VAL A 153 3.83 -17.17 -11.03
N LEU A 154 4.66 -16.15 -11.28
CA LEU A 154 5.70 -16.16 -12.30
C LEU A 154 7.08 -15.95 -11.68
N SER A 155 8.07 -16.67 -12.19
CA SER A 155 9.47 -16.51 -11.80
C SER A 155 10.14 -15.40 -12.60
N ASP A 156 10.38 -14.26 -11.95
CA ASP A 156 11.14 -13.11 -12.44
C ASP A 156 12.65 -13.30 -12.18
N LEU A 157 13.25 -14.22 -12.96
CA LEU A 157 14.64 -14.63 -12.77
C LEU A 157 15.59 -13.43 -12.87
N ASN A 158 16.52 -13.36 -11.91
CA ASN A 158 17.48 -12.26 -11.77
C ASN A 158 16.84 -10.87 -11.62
N HIS A 159 15.56 -10.80 -11.22
CA HIS A 159 14.81 -9.55 -11.04
C HIS A 159 14.65 -8.73 -12.33
N ALA A 160 14.67 -9.36 -13.49
CA ALA A 160 14.72 -8.68 -14.78
C ALA A 160 13.51 -7.77 -15.05
N VAL A 161 12.31 -8.15 -14.61
CA VAL A 161 11.10 -7.33 -14.72
C VAL A 161 11.03 -6.34 -13.58
N ALA A 162 11.31 -6.77 -12.34
CA ALA A 162 11.36 -5.88 -11.18
C ALA A 162 12.31 -4.68 -11.40
N ASP A 163 13.43 -4.87 -12.10
CA ASP A 163 14.39 -3.81 -12.43
C ASP A 163 13.79 -2.76 -13.38
N LYS A 164 13.02 -3.19 -14.39
CA LYS A 164 12.29 -2.29 -15.29
C LYS A 164 11.21 -1.47 -14.58
N TYR A 165 10.69 -1.98 -13.46
CA TYR A 165 9.73 -1.29 -12.60
C TYR A 165 10.42 -0.49 -11.47
N GLY A 166 11.75 -0.46 -11.42
CA GLY A 166 12.53 0.26 -10.42
C GLY A 166 12.50 -0.35 -9.00
N LEU A 167 12.04 -1.59 -8.86
CA LEU A 167 11.75 -2.21 -7.55
C LEU A 167 12.96 -2.85 -6.88
N VAL A 168 14.09 -3.00 -7.59
CA VAL A 168 15.21 -3.82 -7.12
C VAL A 168 16.14 -3.02 -6.21
N PHE A 169 16.50 -3.63 -5.08
CA PHE A 169 17.54 -3.13 -4.19
C PHE A 169 18.51 -4.23 -3.77
N THR A 170 19.73 -3.83 -3.44
CA THR A 170 20.77 -4.72 -2.93
C THR A 170 20.64 -4.83 -1.41
N LEU A 171 20.67 -6.04 -0.89
CA LEU A 171 20.71 -6.28 0.55
C LEU A 171 22.04 -5.80 1.12
N ASN A 172 22.02 -5.15 2.28
CA ASN A 172 23.25 -4.97 3.06
C ASN A 172 23.78 -6.33 3.52
N GLU A 173 25.10 -6.40 3.74
CA GLU A 173 25.80 -7.67 3.95
C GLU A 173 25.27 -8.44 5.17
N ASP A 174 25.05 -7.75 6.29
CA ASP A 174 24.48 -8.34 7.52
C ASP A 174 23.10 -8.96 7.28
N THR A 175 22.25 -8.31 6.49
CA THR A 175 20.91 -8.83 6.18
C THR A 175 21.00 -10.00 5.20
N ARG A 176 21.88 -9.91 4.20
CA ARG A 176 22.13 -10.97 3.23
C ARG A 176 22.60 -12.25 3.93
N GLN A 177 23.60 -12.15 4.81
CA GLN A 177 24.12 -13.29 5.54
C GLN A 177 23.03 -13.94 6.40
N ARG A 178 22.30 -13.15 7.21
CA ARG A 178 21.22 -13.68 8.05
C ARG A 178 20.13 -14.38 7.24
N TYR A 179 19.74 -13.80 6.10
CA TYR A 179 18.74 -14.43 5.25
C TYR A 179 19.26 -15.67 4.56
N GLN A 180 20.53 -15.70 4.15
CA GLN A 180 21.13 -16.90 3.58
C GLN A 180 21.17 -18.03 4.62
N GLU A 181 21.60 -17.75 5.84
CA GLU A 181 21.64 -18.72 6.93
C GLU A 181 20.24 -19.29 7.23
N LYS A 182 19.24 -18.40 7.36
CA LYS A 182 17.89 -18.74 7.79
C LYS A 182 17.00 -19.32 6.69
N PHE A 183 17.09 -18.79 5.48
CA PHE A 183 16.12 -19.04 4.40
C PHE A 183 16.73 -19.70 3.16
N LYS A 184 18.06 -19.82 3.06
CA LYS A 184 18.74 -20.46 1.92
C LYS A 184 18.37 -19.77 0.60
N LEU A 185 18.60 -18.46 0.53
CA LEU A 185 18.19 -17.61 -0.60
C LEU A 185 18.89 -17.98 -1.92
N GLU A 186 20.17 -18.35 -1.86
CA GLU A 186 20.94 -18.77 -3.03
C GLU A 186 20.32 -20.01 -3.69
N GLU A 187 19.82 -20.94 -2.89
CA GLU A 187 19.16 -22.16 -3.34
C GLU A 187 17.77 -21.87 -3.93
N ARG A 188 17.12 -20.81 -3.43
CA ARG A 188 15.76 -20.43 -3.87
C ARG A 188 15.72 -19.55 -5.10
N SER A 189 16.72 -18.69 -5.29
CA SER A 189 16.72 -17.65 -6.33
C SER A 189 17.98 -17.62 -7.21
N GLY A 190 19.03 -18.36 -6.82
CA GLY A 190 20.35 -18.32 -7.46
C GLY A 190 21.31 -17.35 -6.76
N LYS A 191 22.62 -17.63 -6.87
CA LYS A 191 23.67 -16.93 -6.10
C LYS A 191 23.70 -15.41 -6.31
N GLU A 192 23.64 -14.97 -7.56
CA GLU A 192 23.69 -13.54 -7.87
C GLU A 192 22.38 -12.84 -7.56
N ALA A 193 21.23 -13.48 -7.85
CA ALA A 193 19.92 -12.92 -7.55
C ALA A 193 19.68 -12.78 -6.04
N ALA A 194 20.20 -13.71 -5.22
CA ALA A 194 20.05 -13.70 -3.76
C ALA A 194 20.70 -12.49 -3.06
N LYS A 195 21.58 -11.75 -3.75
CA LYS A 195 22.17 -10.49 -3.25
C LYS A 195 21.17 -9.32 -3.29
N LYS A 196 20.08 -9.47 -4.04
CA LYS A 196 19.07 -8.43 -4.29
C LYS A 196 17.69 -8.95 -3.92
N LEU A 197 16.76 -8.04 -3.62
CA LEU A 197 15.35 -8.36 -3.48
C LEU A 197 14.50 -7.29 -4.18
N PRO A 198 13.29 -7.64 -4.67
CA PRO A 198 12.34 -6.65 -5.07
C PRO A 198 11.68 -6.03 -3.83
N LEU A 199 11.38 -4.73 -3.90
CA LEU A 199 10.34 -4.14 -3.07
C LEU A 199 9.03 -4.90 -3.34
N PRO A 200 8.30 -5.30 -2.29
CA PRO A 200 6.91 -5.69 -2.46
C PRO A 200 6.15 -4.50 -3.05
N ALA A 201 5.46 -4.74 -4.15
CA ALA A 201 4.72 -3.73 -4.87
C ALA A 201 3.43 -4.32 -5.40
N THR A 202 2.41 -3.48 -5.58
CA THR A 202 1.18 -3.88 -6.26
C THR A 202 0.72 -2.77 -7.19
N TYR A 203 0.43 -3.15 -8.43
CA TYR A 203 -0.07 -2.26 -9.46
C TYR A 203 -1.41 -2.77 -9.98
N VAL A 204 -2.31 -1.85 -10.31
CA VAL A 204 -3.44 -2.12 -11.20
C VAL A 204 -3.10 -1.49 -12.54
N ILE A 205 -3.12 -2.30 -13.58
CA ILE A 205 -2.76 -1.93 -14.95
C ILE A 205 -4.02 -2.06 -15.80
N ASP A 206 -4.43 -0.96 -16.44
CA ASP A 206 -5.56 -0.96 -17.37
C ASP A 206 -5.18 -1.61 -18.70
N THR A 207 -6.18 -1.96 -19.51
CA THR A 207 -6.07 -2.65 -20.80
C THR A 207 -5.17 -1.93 -21.82
N ASP A 208 -5.01 -0.62 -21.70
CA ASP A 208 -4.11 0.18 -22.53
C ASP A 208 -2.65 0.22 -22.01
N GLY A 209 -2.36 -0.53 -20.94
CA GLY A 209 -1.06 -0.60 -20.26
C GLY A 209 -0.78 0.53 -19.27
N THR A 210 -1.73 1.43 -19.01
CA THR A 210 -1.57 2.51 -18.02
C THR A 210 -1.72 1.97 -16.61
N ILE A 211 -0.80 2.34 -15.71
CA ILE A 211 -0.91 2.07 -14.28
C ILE A 211 -1.95 3.03 -13.68
N THR A 212 -3.02 2.48 -13.09
CA THR A 212 -4.11 3.27 -12.47
C THR A 212 -4.14 3.18 -10.96
N TYR A 213 -3.39 2.25 -10.38
CA TYR A 213 -3.07 2.18 -8.96
C TYR A 213 -1.65 1.67 -8.80
N ALA A 214 -0.89 2.26 -7.89
CA ALA A 214 0.46 1.85 -7.54
C ALA A 214 0.61 1.90 -6.02
N PHE A 215 1.10 0.82 -5.43
CA PHE A 215 1.52 0.75 -4.04
C PHE A 215 2.92 0.19 -4.00
N VAL A 216 3.86 0.95 -3.44
CA VAL A 216 5.25 0.56 -3.27
C VAL A 216 5.74 1.09 -1.94
N ASP A 217 6.35 0.24 -1.12
CA ASP A 217 6.87 0.62 0.20
C ASP A 217 8.20 -0.06 0.49
N ALA A 218 9.17 0.72 0.96
CA ALA A 218 10.46 0.21 1.45
C ALA A 218 10.26 -0.68 2.68
N ASP A 219 9.27 -0.35 3.51
CA ASP A 219 8.85 -1.25 4.58
C ASP A 219 8.09 -2.43 3.99
N TYR A 220 8.82 -3.53 3.81
CA TYR A 220 8.27 -4.80 3.33
C TYR A 220 7.19 -5.40 4.24
N ARG A 221 6.80 -4.76 5.35
CA ARG A 221 5.66 -5.14 6.20
C ARG A 221 4.37 -4.41 5.82
N ARG A 222 4.43 -3.41 4.93
CA ARG A 222 3.27 -2.68 4.41
C ARG A 222 2.84 -3.24 3.05
N ARG A 223 1.53 -3.33 2.80
CA ARG A 223 0.98 -3.90 1.56
C ARG A 223 -0.21 -3.08 1.05
N ALA A 224 -0.48 -3.22 -0.23
CA ALA A 224 -1.72 -2.74 -0.82
C ALA A 224 -2.90 -3.48 -0.19
N GLU A 225 -3.82 -2.72 0.42
CA GLU A 225 -5.08 -3.25 0.89
C GLU A 225 -5.92 -3.77 -0.27
N PRO A 226 -6.43 -5.01 -0.25
CA PRO A 226 -7.26 -5.51 -1.35
C PRO A 226 -8.51 -4.69 -1.61
N ALA A 227 -9.07 -4.03 -0.59
CA ALA A 227 -10.16 -3.08 -0.76
C ALA A 227 -9.77 -1.91 -1.68
N ARG A 228 -8.52 -1.41 -1.58
CA ARG A 228 -8.00 -0.33 -2.42
C ARG A 228 -7.78 -0.79 -3.87
N ILE A 229 -7.31 -2.01 -4.06
CA ILE A 229 -7.22 -2.66 -5.38
C ILE A 229 -8.61 -2.78 -6.01
N MET A 230 -9.60 -3.23 -5.24
CA MET A 230 -11.00 -3.32 -5.70
C MET A 230 -11.57 -1.96 -6.08
N ASP A 231 -11.30 -0.92 -5.30
CA ASP A 231 -11.74 0.45 -5.60
C ASP A 231 -11.11 0.97 -6.89
N ALA A 232 -9.83 0.70 -7.14
CA ALA A 232 -9.16 1.05 -8.40
C ALA A 232 -9.77 0.32 -9.60
N LEU A 233 -10.07 -0.97 -9.47
CA LEU A 233 -10.73 -1.75 -10.53
C LEU A 233 -12.16 -1.26 -10.81
N LYS A 234 -12.93 -0.90 -9.78
CA LYS A 234 -14.25 -0.26 -9.97
C LYS A 234 -14.13 1.08 -10.67
N ALA A 235 -13.13 1.88 -10.32
CA ALA A 235 -12.90 3.19 -10.95
C ALA A 235 -12.59 3.07 -12.45
N LEU A 236 -11.92 2.00 -12.90
CA LEU A 236 -11.73 1.72 -14.34
C LEU A 236 -13.05 1.47 -15.06
N LYS A 237 -13.98 0.77 -14.41
CA LYS A 237 -15.25 0.36 -15.02
C LYS A 237 -16.32 1.44 -14.96
N ASP A 238 -16.49 2.05 -13.79
CA ASP A 238 -17.62 2.90 -13.44
C ASP A 238 -17.23 4.39 -13.37
N GLY A 239 -15.93 4.69 -13.52
CA GLY A 239 -15.35 6.01 -13.25
C GLY A 239 -14.97 6.20 -11.77
N PRO A 240 -14.02 7.10 -11.47
CA PRO A 240 -13.57 7.31 -10.10
C PRO A 240 -14.62 8.09 -9.27
N THR A 241 -14.88 7.64 -8.05
CA THR A 241 -15.69 8.41 -7.09
C THR A 241 -14.85 9.49 -6.40
N ALA A 242 -15.50 10.44 -5.71
CA ALA A 242 -14.81 11.46 -4.94
C ALA A 242 -13.91 10.85 -3.85
N LYS A 243 -14.40 9.84 -3.13
CA LYS A 243 -13.60 9.09 -2.15
C LYS A 243 -12.41 8.38 -2.80
N HIS A 244 -12.61 7.77 -3.97
CA HIS A 244 -11.51 7.12 -4.69
C HIS A 244 -10.39 8.14 -5.01
N LEU A 245 -10.75 9.28 -5.59
CA LEU A 245 -9.80 10.36 -5.92
C LEU A 245 -9.12 10.91 -4.66
N LEU A 246 -9.87 11.11 -3.57
CA LEU A 246 -9.32 11.57 -2.31
C LEU A 246 -8.26 10.62 -1.76
N LEU A 247 -8.54 9.31 -1.78
CA LEU A 247 -7.64 8.32 -1.22
C LEU A 247 -6.40 8.14 -2.11
N GLN A 248 -6.53 8.23 -3.44
CA GLN A 248 -5.37 8.30 -4.32
C GLN A 248 -4.51 9.54 -4.02
N PHE A 249 -5.15 10.69 -3.78
CA PHE A 249 -4.43 11.90 -3.38
C PHE A 249 -3.65 11.68 -2.08
N TRP A 250 -4.28 11.11 -1.03
CA TRP A 250 -3.60 10.80 0.23
C TRP A 250 -2.42 9.85 0.07
N GLU A 251 -2.65 8.72 -0.59
CA GLU A 251 -1.65 7.66 -0.75
C GLU A 251 -0.43 8.15 -1.54
N ASN A 252 -0.62 9.00 -2.55
CA ASN A 252 0.48 9.38 -3.43
C ASN A 252 1.07 10.77 -3.12
N THR A 253 0.34 11.66 -2.43
CA THR A 253 0.90 12.98 -2.05
C THR A 253 1.64 12.93 -0.71
N TRP A 254 1.14 12.14 0.25
CA TRP A 254 1.63 12.14 1.62
C TRP A 254 2.34 10.85 2.02
N ASN A 255 2.50 9.92 1.10
CA ASN A 255 3.30 8.72 1.32
C ASN A 255 4.19 8.45 0.10
N PRO A 256 5.38 7.86 0.32
CA PRO A 256 6.24 7.47 -0.78
C PRO A 256 5.65 6.28 -1.57
N PRO A 257 5.94 6.17 -2.88
CA PRO A 257 6.64 7.15 -3.71
C PRO A 257 5.78 8.40 -3.95
N TYR A 258 6.32 9.58 -3.60
CA TYR A 258 5.55 10.83 -3.69
C TYR A 258 5.29 11.20 -5.16
N ASP A 259 4.06 11.59 -5.44
CA ASP A 259 3.59 12.15 -6.70
C ASP A 259 2.79 13.43 -6.44
N ILE A 260 3.53 14.53 -6.31
CA ILE A 260 2.98 15.85 -6.03
C ILE A 260 2.29 16.42 -7.29
N ASP A 261 2.56 15.89 -8.48
CA ASP A 261 1.93 16.35 -9.72
C ASP A 261 0.47 15.90 -9.84
N LEU A 262 0.04 14.91 -9.03
CA LEU A 262 -1.37 14.61 -8.84
C LEU A 262 -2.19 15.79 -8.32
N ILE A 263 -1.56 16.77 -7.65
CA ILE A 263 -2.24 18.01 -7.26
C ILE A 263 -2.77 18.73 -8.50
N ASP A 264 -1.97 18.84 -9.57
CA ASP A 264 -2.37 19.48 -10.82
C ASP A 264 -3.51 18.72 -11.51
N LYS A 265 -3.45 17.39 -11.43
CA LYS A 265 -4.46 16.50 -12.04
C LYS A 265 -5.77 16.46 -11.25
N ASN A 266 -5.75 16.54 -9.93
CA ASN A 266 -6.92 16.22 -9.10
C ASN A 266 -7.57 17.44 -8.43
N MET A 267 -6.91 18.61 -8.43
CA MET A 267 -7.42 19.82 -7.77
C MET A 267 -7.85 20.90 -8.78
N SER A 268 -8.83 21.71 -8.39
CA SER A 268 -9.19 22.93 -9.12
C SER A 268 -8.12 24.01 -8.93
N GLU A 269 -8.01 24.94 -9.88
CA GLU A 269 -7.01 26.03 -9.79
C GLU A 269 -7.24 26.92 -8.55
N ASP A 270 -8.50 27.12 -8.18
CA ASP A 270 -8.97 27.90 -7.05
C ASP A 270 -9.06 27.11 -5.73
N PHE A 271 -8.42 25.94 -5.65
CA PHE A 271 -8.46 25.09 -4.45
C PHE A 271 -8.12 25.85 -3.16
N ILE A 272 -8.85 25.56 -2.09
CA ILE A 272 -8.62 26.17 -0.77
C ILE A 272 -8.37 25.08 0.28
N LEU A 273 -7.26 25.20 1.01
CA LEU A 273 -7.07 24.50 2.29
C LEU A 273 -7.36 25.50 3.42
N THR A 274 -8.31 25.17 4.29
CA THR A 274 -8.59 25.93 5.53
C THR A 274 -8.16 25.09 6.74
N SER A 275 -7.18 25.58 7.50
CA SER A 275 -6.60 24.93 8.68
C SER A 275 -6.46 25.95 9.80
N ALA A 276 -7.03 25.67 10.99
CA ALA A 276 -6.94 26.53 12.17
C ALA A 276 -7.28 28.03 11.90
N GLY A 277 -8.31 28.28 11.09
CA GLY A 277 -8.76 29.62 10.72
C GLY A 277 -7.87 30.36 9.72
N LYS A 278 -6.88 29.69 9.12
CA LYS A 278 -6.04 30.23 8.03
C LYS A 278 -6.32 29.50 6.73
N ASP A 279 -6.25 30.25 5.63
CA ASP A 279 -6.43 29.71 4.28
C ASP A 279 -5.10 29.67 3.52
N ILE A 280 -4.87 28.56 2.81
CA ILE A 280 -3.94 28.48 1.69
C ILE A 280 -4.79 28.43 0.43
N LYS A 281 -4.70 29.47 -0.40
CA LYS A 281 -5.56 29.68 -1.56
C LYS A 281 -4.80 29.48 -2.86
N GLY A 282 -5.39 28.71 -3.75
CA GLY A 282 -4.85 28.36 -5.05
C GLY A 282 -4.03 27.09 -5.01
N ARG A 283 -4.15 26.31 -6.10
CA ARG A 283 -3.47 25.02 -6.26
C ARG A 283 -1.96 25.12 -6.12
N ASP A 284 -1.34 26.14 -6.70
CA ASP A 284 0.12 26.33 -6.66
C ASP A 284 0.63 26.61 -5.24
N ALA A 285 -0.10 27.43 -4.48
CA ALA A 285 0.23 27.73 -3.08
C ALA A 285 0.10 26.47 -2.21
N PHE A 286 -0.95 25.67 -2.43
CA PHE A 286 -1.10 24.38 -1.76
C PHE A 286 0.02 23.41 -2.14
N LYS A 287 0.38 23.31 -3.43
CA LYS A 287 1.49 22.48 -3.92
C LYS A 287 2.82 22.87 -3.26
N ALA A 288 3.10 24.17 -3.14
CA ALA A 288 4.30 24.68 -2.46
C ALA A 288 4.30 24.33 -0.96
N TRP A 289 3.14 24.44 -0.30
CA TRP A 289 2.98 24.07 1.12
C TRP A 289 3.19 22.57 1.37
N VAL A 290 2.67 21.70 0.49
CA VAL A 290 2.92 20.26 0.55
C VAL A 290 4.41 19.97 0.41
N LYS A 291 5.08 20.54 -0.61
CA LYS A 291 6.53 20.37 -0.82
C LYS A 291 7.32 20.77 0.42
N SER A 292 7.06 21.96 0.96
CA SER A 292 7.74 22.43 2.17
C SER A 292 7.47 21.52 3.37
N SER A 293 6.27 20.98 3.51
CA SER A 293 5.93 20.07 4.61
C SER A 293 6.72 18.76 4.50
N LEU A 294 6.77 18.15 3.32
CA LEU A 294 7.53 16.92 3.07
C LEU A 294 9.05 17.13 3.25
N GLU A 295 9.58 18.30 2.86
CA GLU A 295 11.00 18.64 3.05
C GLU A 295 11.35 18.87 4.53
N LYS A 296 10.44 19.44 5.32
CA LYS A 296 10.65 19.73 6.75
C LYS A 296 10.42 18.51 7.65
N SER A 297 9.81 17.43 7.15
CA SER A 297 9.44 16.26 7.94
C SER A 297 10.11 15.00 7.41
N ASN A 298 10.98 14.38 8.20
CA ASN A 298 11.64 13.15 7.80
C ASN A 298 10.72 11.95 8.03
N GLY A 299 10.43 11.19 6.96
CA GLY A 299 9.56 10.02 7.01
C GLY A 299 8.11 10.35 7.37
N LEU A 300 7.61 11.53 7.00
CA LEU A 300 6.20 11.87 7.18
C LEU A 300 5.33 10.91 6.37
N ARG A 301 4.36 10.31 7.04
CA ARG A 301 3.34 9.44 6.46
C ARG A 301 1.99 9.83 6.99
N ILE A 302 0.98 9.78 6.13
CA ILE A 302 -0.40 10.03 6.53
C ILE A 302 -1.27 8.85 6.11
N GLU A 303 -1.92 8.23 7.09
CA GLU A 303 -2.80 7.09 6.91
C GLU A 303 -4.24 7.52 7.05
N ASN A 304 -5.07 7.16 6.07
CA ASN A 304 -6.52 7.30 6.20
C ASN A 304 -7.02 6.21 7.17
N LEU A 305 -7.68 6.64 8.25
CA LEU A 305 -8.33 5.73 9.20
C LEU A 305 -9.73 5.38 8.70
N ASP A 306 -10.49 6.40 8.30
CA ASP A 306 -11.85 6.24 7.77
C ASP A 306 -12.14 7.31 6.73
N SER A 307 -13.05 7.00 5.80
CA SER A 307 -13.59 7.99 4.86
C SER A 307 -15.01 7.66 4.39
N PHE A 308 -15.86 8.69 4.36
CA PHE A 308 -17.28 8.60 4.03
C PHE A 308 -17.63 9.60 2.93
N GLU A 309 -18.17 9.11 1.82
CA GLU A 309 -18.67 9.92 0.72
C GLU A 309 -20.17 10.16 0.92
N ASN A 310 -20.64 11.39 0.65
CA ASN A 310 -22.06 11.67 0.64
C ASN A 310 -22.72 11.13 -0.66
N LYS A 311 -24.06 11.06 -0.68
CA LYS A 311 -24.80 10.38 -1.75
C LYS A 311 -24.54 10.92 -3.16
N ASP A 312 -24.30 12.23 -3.30
CA ASP A 312 -24.07 12.88 -4.59
C ASP A 312 -22.58 13.02 -4.95
N GLY A 313 -21.67 12.52 -4.12
CA GLY A 313 -20.23 12.59 -4.34
C GLY A 313 -19.61 13.99 -4.21
N SER A 314 -20.37 15.01 -3.81
CA SER A 314 -19.85 16.37 -3.67
C SER A 314 -19.04 16.58 -2.39
N ARG A 315 -19.11 15.65 -1.42
CA ARG A 315 -18.41 15.73 -0.14
C ARG A 315 -17.83 14.39 0.29
N VAL A 316 -16.62 14.45 0.84
CA VAL A 316 -16.00 13.33 1.56
C VAL A 316 -15.55 13.81 2.93
N VAL A 317 -15.89 13.07 3.99
CA VAL A 317 -15.30 13.26 5.32
C VAL A 317 -14.24 12.20 5.52
N SER A 318 -13.08 12.57 6.05
CA SER A 318 -11.99 11.64 6.33
C SER A 318 -11.41 11.85 7.73
N ARG A 319 -11.10 10.75 8.41
CA ARG A 319 -10.23 10.73 9.59
C ARG A 319 -8.87 10.16 9.21
N TRP A 320 -7.82 10.70 9.79
CA TRP A 320 -6.46 10.32 9.43
C TRP A 320 -5.51 10.46 10.62
N ILE A 321 -4.36 9.83 10.48
CA ILE A 321 -3.25 9.88 11.43
C ILE A 321 -1.96 10.18 10.66
N ALA A 322 -1.20 11.15 11.16
CA ALA A 322 0.07 11.55 10.59
C ALA A 322 1.19 11.18 11.56
N ARG A 323 2.25 10.57 11.02
CA ARG A 323 3.45 10.18 11.78
C ARG A 323 4.69 10.63 11.04
N ALA A 324 5.72 11.04 11.77
CA ALA A 324 7.03 11.28 11.20
C ALA A 324 8.13 10.87 12.19
N ASN A 325 9.31 10.55 11.66
CA ASN A 325 10.45 10.14 12.47
C ASN A 325 11.09 11.34 13.18
N THR A 326 11.18 12.49 12.51
CA THR A 326 11.69 13.77 13.02
C THR A 326 11.18 14.91 12.13
N GLY A 327 11.47 16.16 12.51
CA GLY A 327 11.19 17.35 11.70
C GLY A 327 10.00 18.15 12.21
N ALA A 328 9.44 19.01 11.38
CA ALA A 328 8.33 19.87 11.77
C ALA A 328 6.98 19.22 11.46
N VAL A 329 5.99 19.49 12.31
CA VAL A 329 4.57 19.24 11.98
C VAL A 329 4.17 20.21 10.85
N PRO A 330 3.32 19.81 9.88
CA PRO A 330 2.74 20.74 8.93
C PRO A 330 2.13 21.96 9.65
N ASP A 331 2.42 23.16 9.15
CA ASP A 331 2.06 24.47 9.75
C ASP A 331 2.87 24.90 11.00
N SER A 332 3.95 24.19 11.35
CA SER A 332 4.85 24.55 12.45
C SER A 332 6.25 24.93 11.92
N GLU A 333 6.84 25.99 12.48
CA GLU A 333 8.28 26.28 12.29
C GLU A 333 9.16 25.54 13.32
N LYS A 334 8.57 24.94 14.36
CA LYS A 334 9.31 24.16 15.36
C LYS A 334 9.52 22.73 14.86
N ALA A 335 10.77 22.37 14.64
CA ALA A 335 11.19 21.00 14.36
C ALA A 335 11.37 20.20 15.66
N SER A 336 10.87 18.97 15.66
CA SER A 336 11.14 17.94 16.66
C SER A 336 12.34 17.10 16.24
N HIS A 337 13.22 16.79 17.19
CA HIS A 337 14.29 15.80 17.02
C HIS A 337 13.84 14.38 17.39
N GLN A 338 12.60 14.25 17.87
CA GLN A 338 11.97 12.99 18.25
C GLN A 338 10.79 12.67 17.31
N PRO A 339 10.44 11.39 17.15
CA PRO A 339 9.24 10.98 16.44
C PRO A 339 7.97 11.65 16.98
N PHE A 340 7.03 11.97 16.10
CA PHE A 340 5.76 12.58 16.47
C PHE A 340 4.58 11.98 15.73
N GLU A 341 3.42 12.04 16.38
CA GLU A 341 2.12 11.62 15.84
C GLU A 341 1.04 12.65 16.15
N PHE A 342 0.09 12.83 15.23
CA PHE A 342 -1.18 13.52 15.49
C PHE A 342 -2.29 12.95 14.62
N THR A 343 -3.53 13.15 15.07
CA THR A 343 -4.73 12.76 14.32
C THR A 343 -5.43 14.00 13.78
N GLY A 344 -6.26 13.81 12.76
CA GLY A 344 -7.14 14.87 12.30
C GLY A 344 -8.38 14.37 11.61
N ILE A 345 -9.27 15.32 11.36
CA ILE A 345 -10.48 15.17 10.57
C ILE A 345 -10.45 16.21 9.47
N ALA A 346 -10.91 15.82 8.28
CA ALA A 346 -11.04 16.73 7.16
C ALA A 346 -12.38 16.55 6.46
N LEU A 347 -12.98 17.65 6.04
CA LEU A 347 -14.09 17.69 5.09
C LEU A 347 -13.55 18.16 3.74
N TRP A 348 -13.88 17.42 2.70
CA TRP A 348 -13.42 17.66 1.34
C TRP A 348 -14.62 17.98 0.46
N ALA A 349 -14.51 19.06 -0.32
CA ALA A 349 -15.47 19.41 -1.35
C ALA A 349 -14.95 19.01 -2.74
N PHE A 350 -15.86 18.45 -3.52
CA PHE A 350 -15.64 18.06 -4.90
C PHE A 350 -16.61 18.78 -5.82
N LYS A 351 -16.12 19.15 -7.00
CA LYS A 351 -16.90 19.67 -8.11
C LYS A 351 -16.25 19.22 -9.41
N ASP A 352 -17.04 18.69 -10.35
CA ASP A 352 -16.59 18.28 -11.68
C ASP A 352 -15.36 17.33 -11.65
N GLY A 353 -15.35 16.39 -10.69
CA GLY A 353 -14.26 15.43 -10.49
C GLY A 353 -12.96 16.02 -9.93
N LYS A 354 -12.99 17.27 -9.45
CA LYS A 354 -11.85 17.97 -8.84
C LYS A 354 -12.10 18.28 -7.38
N LEU A 355 -11.04 18.20 -6.58
CA LEU A 355 -10.97 18.72 -5.23
C LEU A 355 -10.97 20.26 -5.27
N THR A 356 -11.91 20.89 -4.57
CA THR A 356 -12.06 22.36 -4.55
C THR A 356 -11.80 22.97 -3.18
N HIS A 357 -12.08 22.24 -2.10
CA HIS A 357 -11.84 22.74 -0.74
C HIS A 357 -11.51 21.58 0.21
N ASN A 358 -10.55 21.79 1.10
CA ASN A 358 -10.31 20.98 2.27
C ASN A 358 -10.44 21.85 3.55
N TRP A 359 -11.38 21.51 4.43
CA TRP A 359 -11.39 22.02 5.80
C TRP A 359 -10.78 20.97 6.72
N VAL A 360 -9.70 21.32 7.42
CA VAL A 360 -8.97 20.39 8.26
C VAL A 360 -8.86 20.89 9.69
N GLU A 361 -9.06 19.97 10.63
CA GLU A 361 -8.77 20.16 12.06
C GLU A 361 -7.93 18.99 12.55
N ARG A 362 -6.99 19.27 13.46
CA ARG A 362 -6.07 18.25 14.00
C ARG A 362 -5.84 18.37 15.49
N SER A 363 -5.47 17.25 16.11
CA SER A 363 -4.98 17.23 17.48
C SER A 363 -3.60 17.92 17.59
N ALA A 364 -3.21 18.22 18.82
CA ALA A 364 -1.80 18.51 19.11
C ALA A 364 -0.93 17.29 18.76
N ALA A 365 0.30 17.57 18.31
CA ALA A 365 1.30 16.52 18.11
C ALA A 365 1.80 16.00 19.45
N LYS A 366 1.95 14.69 19.54
CA LYS A 366 2.47 13.96 20.70
C LYS A 366 3.70 13.15 20.26
N PRO A 367 4.60 12.77 21.17
CA PRO A 367 5.63 11.78 20.87
C PRO A 367 4.97 10.51 20.32
N SER A 368 5.51 9.91 19.25
CA SER A 368 5.05 8.60 18.79
C SER A 368 5.75 7.50 19.58
N GLU A 369 5.01 6.48 20.01
CA GLU A 369 5.52 5.32 20.76
C GLU A 369 6.41 4.40 19.90
#